data_AF-A0A0S9KMV1-F1
#
_entry.id   AF-A0A0S9KMV1-F1
#
_cell.length_a   1.000
_cell.length_b   1.000
_cell.length_c   1.000
_cell.angle_alpha   90.00
_cell.angle_beta   90.00
_cell.angle_gamma   90.00
#
_symmetry.space_group_name_H-M   'P 1'
#
loop_
_entity.id
_entity.type
_entity.pdbx_description
1 polymer ?
#
loop_
_entity_poly.entity_id
_entity_poly.type
_entity_poly.pdbx_seq_one_letter_code
_entity_poly.pdbx_strand_id
1 'polypeptide(L)'
;MPDSPISATPYEVLGVSPSATDRELKRAFRALLRQTHPDAGGSAERFHAVQIAWEKVGTPEARAAYDRARPFASADAPPAWSMPQERPRTDSRPTARSFGHPGGWSREYFLDHMREWLGRGETVPDLYDPQLVRRAPREIRHLLANALAEEATARQLSTLGIGFTIWHDVATDAAGPQVPPKIDHVVLGPSGLFAIQSEDWGDPVKVKRGELIGQALGGERPMHDLATRAKSVARAARVKFTGLVIVVPDGAPAQSLEVLGHARGAVTALVEQSRLPGVLRDGLPGAARINGTELFEVRTRLQEAVRHV
;
A
#
# COMPACT_ATOMS: atom_id res chain seq x y z
N MET A 1 10.64 4.81 -11.35
CA MET A 1 9.86 5.78 -10.54
C MET A 1 10.12 5.50 -9.05
N PRO A 2 9.83 6.39 -8.09
CA PRO A 2 9.40 5.84 -6.80
C PRO A 2 8.17 4.98 -7.12
N ASP A 3 8.10 3.77 -6.59
CA ASP A 3 6.96 2.87 -6.85
C ASP A 3 5.63 3.50 -6.38
N SER A 4 5.74 4.58 -5.59
CA SER A 4 4.68 5.39 -4.99
C SER A 4 4.71 6.88 -5.40
N PRO A 5 3.54 7.55 -5.53
CA PRO A 5 3.45 9.01 -5.73
C PRO A 5 3.83 9.85 -4.50
N ILE A 6 3.93 9.23 -3.31
CA ILE A 6 4.28 9.95 -2.07
C ILE A 6 5.76 9.84 -1.71
N SER A 7 6.46 8.81 -2.18
CA SER A 7 7.88 8.60 -1.88
C SER A 7 8.79 9.56 -2.64
N ALA A 8 9.88 9.95 -1.99
CA ALA A 8 10.92 10.76 -2.60
C ALA A 8 11.63 10.00 -3.74
N THR A 9 11.96 10.72 -4.81
CA THR A 9 12.85 10.22 -5.86
C THR A 9 14.29 10.09 -5.38
N PRO A 10 15.11 9.28 -6.06
CA PRO A 10 16.55 9.29 -5.87
C PRO A 10 17.15 10.71 -5.94
N TYR A 11 16.68 11.54 -6.86
CA TYR A 11 17.15 12.93 -6.99
C TYR A 11 16.75 13.79 -5.80
N GLU A 12 15.50 13.71 -5.32
CA GLU A 12 15.02 14.42 -4.13
C GLU A 12 15.74 13.93 -2.86
N VAL A 13 15.97 12.61 -2.70
CA VAL A 13 16.76 12.03 -1.60
C VAL A 13 18.21 12.55 -1.63
N LEU A 14 18.79 12.66 -2.83
CA LEU A 14 20.14 13.20 -3.02
C LEU A 14 20.18 14.74 -2.98
N GLY A 15 19.04 15.43 -2.91
CA GLY A 15 18.94 16.88 -2.88
C GLY A 15 19.42 17.57 -4.16
N VAL A 16 19.24 16.93 -5.33
CA VAL A 16 19.68 17.46 -6.63
C VAL A 16 18.54 17.49 -7.65
N SER A 17 18.69 18.35 -8.67
CA SER A 17 17.77 18.36 -9.82
C SER A 17 17.90 17.06 -10.64
N PRO A 18 16.82 16.53 -11.25
CA PRO A 18 16.91 15.49 -12.27
C PRO A 18 17.79 15.88 -13.46
N SER A 19 18.00 17.18 -13.70
CA SER A 19 18.92 17.71 -14.73
C SER A 19 20.35 17.93 -14.22
N ALA A 20 20.67 17.56 -12.98
CA ALA A 20 22.00 17.75 -12.40
C ALA A 20 23.08 16.99 -13.20
N THR A 21 24.26 17.58 -13.29
CA THR A 21 25.42 16.94 -13.92
C THR A 21 25.92 15.77 -13.08
N ASP A 22 26.62 14.81 -13.71
CA ASP A 22 27.21 13.67 -12.99
C ASP A 22 28.18 14.10 -11.87
N ARG A 23 28.84 15.25 -12.05
CA ARG A 23 29.71 15.84 -11.04
C ARG A 23 28.93 16.32 -9.83
N GLU A 24 27.81 17.00 -10.03
CA GLU A 24 26.92 17.46 -8.96
C GLU A 24 26.31 16.28 -8.22
N LEU A 25 25.84 15.27 -8.95
CA LEU A 25 25.27 14.05 -8.39
C LEU A 25 26.28 13.31 -7.50
N LYS A 26 27.50 13.08 -8.00
CA LYS A 26 28.60 12.47 -7.21
C LYS A 26 28.98 13.30 -5.99
N ARG A 27 28.99 14.63 -6.13
CA ARG A 27 29.32 15.54 -5.02
C ARG A 27 28.25 15.47 -3.93
N ALA A 28 26.98 15.53 -4.30
CA ALA A 28 25.85 15.47 -3.38
C ALA A 28 25.82 14.14 -2.62
N PHE A 29 25.96 13.02 -3.34
CA PHE A 29 26.05 11.70 -2.72
C PHE A 29 27.16 11.60 -1.67
N ARG A 30 28.39 12.01 -2.00
CA ARG A 30 29.52 11.97 -1.04
C ARG A 30 29.31 12.88 0.16
N ALA A 31 28.65 14.01 -0.03
CA ALA A 31 28.31 14.91 1.07
C ALA A 31 27.29 14.27 2.01
N LEU A 32 26.20 13.72 1.45
CA LEU A 32 25.16 13.05 2.20
C LEU A 32 25.67 11.81 2.91
N LEU A 33 26.48 10.97 2.27
CA LEU A 33 27.03 9.75 2.86
C LEU A 33 27.81 10.04 4.15
N ARG A 34 28.55 11.16 4.22
CA ARG A 34 29.24 11.59 5.44
C ARG A 34 28.29 12.15 6.49
N GLN A 35 27.26 12.88 6.08
CA GLN A 35 26.29 13.49 7.00
C GLN A 35 25.35 12.44 7.62
N THR A 36 25.02 11.39 6.87
CA THR A 36 24.08 10.35 7.32
C THR A 36 24.78 9.16 7.99
N HIS A 37 26.11 9.08 7.96
CA HIS A 37 26.86 7.97 8.54
C HIS A 37 26.55 7.80 10.06
N PRO A 38 26.19 6.59 10.54
CA PRO A 38 25.90 6.35 11.95
C PRO A 38 27.04 6.77 12.89
N ASP A 39 28.29 6.47 12.51
CA ASP A 39 29.48 6.85 13.30
C ASP A 39 29.71 8.37 13.38
N ALA A 40 29.10 9.14 12.48
CA ALA A 40 29.13 10.60 12.50
C ALA A 40 27.88 11.20 13.19
N GLY A 41 27.07 10.38 13.85
CA GLY A 41 25.82 10.79 14.49
C GLY A 41 24.62 10.90 13.54
N GLY A 42 24.74 10.38 12.31
CA GLY A 42 23.66 10.31 11.34
C GLY A 42 22.68 9.17 11.61
N SER A 43 21.53 9.18 10.91
CA SER A 43 20.54 8.11 10.99
C SER A 43 20.84 7.00 9.97
N ALA A 44 20.91 5.75 10.45
CA ALA A 44 21.07 4.57 9.61
C ALA A 44 19.98 4.46 8.52
N GLU A 45 18.76 4.89 8.81
CA GLU A 45 17.66 4.92 7.84
C GLU A 45 17.96 5.91 6.70
N ARG A 46 18.42 7.12 7.04
CA ARG A 46 18.80 8.14 6.05
C ARG A 46 20.03 7.70 5.25
N PHE A 47 20.97 7.03 5.90
CA PHE A 47 22.14 6.46 5.23
C PHE A 47 21.72 5.45 4.16
N HIS A 48 20.85 4.52 4.54
CA HIS A 48 20.33 3.50 3.64
C HIS A 48 19.53 4.09 2.48
N ALA A 49 18.64 5.07 2.75
CA ALA A 49 17.90 5.76 1.70
C ALA A 49 18.83 6.45 0.67
N VAL A 50 19.91 7.07 1.13
CA VAL A 50 20.94 7.68 0.27
C VAL A 50 21.66 6.64 -0.59
N GLN A 51 21.95 5.46 -0.04
CA GLN A 51 22.54 4.35 -0.80
C GLN A 51 21.59 3.82 -1.88
N ILE A 52 20.32 3.55 -1.55
CA ILE A 52 19.30 3.10 -2.52
C ILE A 52 19.14 4.14 -3.63
N ALA A 53 19.11 5.43 -3.28
CA ALA A 53 19.04 6.50 -4.26
C ALA A 53 20.26 6.46 -5.21
N TRP A 54 21.46 6.30 -4.66
CA TRP A 54 22.68 6.19 -5.45
C TRP A 54 22.71 4.95 -6.35
N GLU A 55 22.19 3.81 -5.90
CA GLU A 55 22.08 2.61 -6.74
C GLU A 55 21.20 2.85 -7.97
N LYS A 56 20.12 3.65 -7.81
CA LYS A 56 19.17 3.94 -8.90
C LYS A 56 19.69 4.95 -9.91
N VAL A 57 20.47 5.95 -9.51
CA VAL A 57 20.88 7.05 -10.43
C VAL A 57 22.38 7.35 -10.47
N GLY A 58 23.21 6.66 -9.68
CA GLY A 58 24.62 7.00 -9.47
C GLY A 58 25.55 6.69 -10.66
N THR A 59 25.14 5.80 -11.55
CA THR A 59 25.84 5.53 -12.82
C THR A 59 25.04 6.05 -14.01
N PRO A 60 25.70 6.45 -15.12
CA PRO A 60 24.99 6.87 -16.33
C PRO A 60 23.97 5.84 -16.83
N GLU A 61 24.31 4.56 -16.75
CA GLU A 61 23.44 3.46 -17.18
C GLU A 61 22.22 3.31 -16.28
N ALA A 62 22.41 3.31 -14.95
CA ALA A 62 21.33 3.21 -13.97
C ALA A 62 20.42 4.43 -14.06
N ARG A 63 21.01 5.62 -14.16
CA ARG A 63 20.30 6.89 -14.36
C ARG A 63 19.45 6.87 -15.62
N ALA A 64 20.04 6.48 -16.75
CA ALA A 64 19.31 6.40 -18.02
C ALA A 64 18.20 5.35 -17.98
N ALA A 65 18.41 4.20 -17.31
CA ALA A 65 17.37 3.20 -17.10
C ALA A 65 16.23 3.74 -16.22
N TYR A 66 16.58 4.41 -15.13
CA TYR A 66 15.63 5.05 -14.22
C TYR A 66 14.79 6.12 -14.93
N ASP A 67 15.43 6.97 -15.73
CA ASP A 67 14.79 8.06 -16.47
C ASP A 67 13.95 7.55 -17.64
N ARG A 68 14.34 6.46 -18.32
CA ARG A 68 13.53 5.80 -19.37
C ARG A 68 12.31 5.07 -18.82
N ALA A 69 12.42 4.48 -17.63
CA ALA A 69 11.30 3.81 -16.95
C ALA A 69 10.24 4.79 -16.41
N ARG A 70 10.41 6.08 -16.67
CA ARG A 70 9.53 7.15 -16.21
C ARG A 70 8.63 7.56 -17.40
N PRO A 71 7.29 7.48 -17.30
CA PRO A 71 6.38 7.63 -18.45
C PRO A 71 6.34 9.00 -19.15
N PHE A 72 7.25 9.92 -18.83
CA PHE A 72 7.37 11.20 -19.53
C PHE A 72 7.92 11.09 -20.97
N ALA A 73 8.22 9.88 -21.45
CA ALA A 73 8.95 9.67 -22.71
C ALA A 73 8.11 9.15 -23.88
N SER A 74 6.84 8.77 -23.69
CA SER A 74 5.99 8.31 -24.79
C SER A 74 4.58 8.87 -24.68
N ALA A 75 4.17 9.65 -25.67
CA ALA A 75 2.82 10.19 -25.80
C ALA A 75 1.73 9.09 -25.90
N ASP A 76 2.12 7.86 -26.23
CA ASP A 76 1.22 6.72 -26.43
C ASP A 76 1.11 5.77 -25.22
N ALA A 77 1.80 6.04 -24.11
CA ALA A 77 1.67 5.22 -22.89
C ALA A 77 0.55 5.77 -21.98
N PRO A 78 -0.25 4.89 -21.35
CA PRO A 78 -1.19 5.34 -20.33
C PRO A 78 -0.43 6.04 -19.19
N PRO A 79 -1.02 7.07 -18.55
CA PRO A 79 -0.38 7.80 -17.48
C PRO A 79 0.16 6.88 -16.38
N ALA A 80 1.31 7.23 -15.81
CA ALA A 80 2.09 6.36 -14.89
C ALA A 80 1.30 5.78 -13.72
N TRP A 81 0.23 6.46 -13.31
CA TRP A 81 -0.63 6.11 -12.19
C TRP A 81 -2.10 5.98 -12.57
N SER A 82 -2.41 6.03 -13.87
CA SER A 82 -3.74 5.72 -14.37
C SER A 82 -4.04 4.22 -14.22
N MET A 83 -5.33 3.88 -14.25
CA MET A 83 -5.77 2.49 -14.27
C MET A 83 -5.13 1.75 -15.45
N PRO A 84 -4.38 0.66 -15.22
CA PRO A 84 -3.99 -0.21 -16.31
C PRO A 84 -5.24 -0.72 -17.01
N GLN A 85 -5.32 -0.63 -18.33
CA GLN A 85 -6.31 -1.41 -19.07
C GLN A 85 -5.93 -2.89 -18.90
N GLU A 86 -6.62 -3.58 -17.99
CA GLU A 86 -6.42 -5.01 -17.78
C GLU A 86 -6.71 -5.75 -19.09
N ARG A 87 -5.65 -6.26 -19.71
CA ARG A 87 -5.81 -7.27 -20.75
C ARG A 87 -6.27 -8.55 -20.05
N PRO A 88 -7.39 -9.17 -20.45
CA PRO A 88 -7.86 -10.41 -19.86
C PRO A 88 -6.72 -11.44 -19.85
N ARG A 89 -6.30 -11.87 -18.67
CA ARG A 89 -5.31 -12.94 -18.55
C ARG A 89 -5.98 -14.24 -18.96
N THR A 90 -5.51 -14.86 -20.04
CA THR A 90 -5.80 -16.25 -20.40
C THR A 90 -4.97 -17.20 -19.53
N ASP A 91 -5.14 -17.14 -18.20
CA ASP A 91 -4.69 -18.21 -17.31
C ASP A 91 -5.90 -19.10 -17.01
N SER A 92 -5.83 -20.39 -17.41
CA SER A 92 -6.90 -21.37 -17.22
C SER A 92 -6.94 -21.95 -15.80
N ARG A 93 -5.98 -21.56 -14.94
CA ARG A 93 -5.97 -22.02 -13.55
C ARG A 93 -7.19 -21.51 -12.79
N PRO A 94 -7.86 -22.38 -12.04
CA PRO A 94 -8.93 -21.96 -11.15
C PRO A 94 -8.41 -20.96 -10.09
N THR A 95 -8.94 -19.74 -10.09
CA THR A 95 -8.55 -18.65 -9.18
C THR A 95 -9.52 -18.50 -8.01
N ALA A 96 -9.12 -17.73 -7.00
CA ALA A 96 -9.99 -17.32 -5.91
C ALA A 96 -11.23 -16.57 -6.42
N ARG A 97 -12.37 -16.78 -5.77
CA ARG A 97 -13.58 -15.98 -6.04
C ARG A 97 -13.37 -14.58 -5.48
N SER A 98 -13.61 -13.56 -6.29
CA SER A 98 -13.46 -12.16 -5.90
C SER A 98 -14.76 -11.38 -6.15
N PHE A 99 -15.08 -10.45 -5.25
CA PHE A 99 -16.23 -9.56 -5.30
C PHE A 99 -15.78 -8.12 -4.99
N GLY A 100 -16.42 -7.12 -5.60
CA GLY A 100 -16.06 -5.70 -5.43
C GLY A 100 -15.01 -5.20 -6.42
N HIS A 101 -14.70 -3.90 -6.37
CA HIS A 101 -13.84 -3.20 -7.33
C HIS A 101 -12.63 -2.53 -6.65
N PRO A 102 -11.56 -3.29 -6.36
CA PRO A 102 -10.45 -2.82 -5.53
C PRO A 102 -9.87 -1.49 -6.02
N GLY A 103 -9.77 -0.53 -5.10
CA GLY A 103 -9.18 0.78 -5.37
C GLY A 103 -10.11 1.78 -6.07
N GLY A 104 -11.30 1.37 -6.50
CA GLY A 104 -12.26 2.24 -7.20
C GLY A 104 -12.65 3.45 -6.35
N TRP A 105 -13.12 3.18 -5.14
CA TRP A 105 -13.48 4.24 -4.17
C TRP A 105 -12.28 5.13 -3.83
N SER A 106 -11.10 4.53 -3.60
CA SER A 106 -9.88 5.25 -3.23
C SER A 106 -9.42 6.19 -4.35
N ARG A 107 -9.57 5.78 -5.62
CA ARG A 107 -9.30 6.63 -6.79
C ARG A 107 -10.30 7.77 -6.91
N GLU A 108 -11.58 7.49 -6.77
CA GLU A 108 -12.61 8.54 -6.82
C GLU A 108 -12.36 9.59 -5.73
N TYR A 109 -12.06 9.13 -4.52
CA TYR A 109 -11.73 10.00 -3.39
C TYR A 109 -10.48 10.87 -3.67
N PHE A 110 -9.43 10.28 -4.25
CA PHE A 110 -8.26 11.03 -4.73
C PHE A 110 -8.65 12.08 -5.79
N LEU A 111 -9.44 11.70 -6.80
CA LEU A 111 -9.83 12.59 -7.89
C LEU A 111 -10.65 13.78 -7.39
N ASP A 112 -11.54 13.56 -6.43
CA ASP A 112 -12.34 14.63 -5.84
C ASP A 112 -11.46 15.63 -5.08
N HIS A 113 -10.51 15.14 -4.27
CA HIS A 113 -9.57 16.00 -3.55
C HIS A 113 -8.63 16.75 -4.51
N MET A 114 -8.17 16.07 -5.57
CA MET A 114 -7.33 16.69 -6.60
C MET A 114 -8.07 17.82 -7.32
N ARG A 115 -9.34 17.59 -7.72
CA ARG A 115 -10.18 18.62 -8.35
C ARG A 115 -10.48 19.79 -7.43
N GLU A 116 -10.72 19.51 -6.15
CA GLU A 116 -10.93 20.55 -5.15
C GLU A 116 -9.69 21.42 -4.99
N TRP A 117 -8.50 20.80 -4.90
CA TRP A 117 -7.23 21.52 -4.78
C TRP A 117 -6.89 22.38 -5.99
N LEU A 118 -7.16 21.89 -7.21
CA LEU A 118 -6.95 22.65 -8.44
C LEU A 118 -7.91 23.83 -8.60
N GLY A 119 -9.03 23.82 -7.87
CA GLY A 119 -10.08 24.83 -7.97
C GLY A 119 -11.08 24.54 -9.10
N ARG A 120 -12.33 24.95 -8.88
CA ARG A 120 -13.43 24.74 -9.83
C ARG A 120 -13.25 25.63 -11.06
N GLY A 121 -12.80 25.08 -12.19
CA GLY A 121 -12.77 25.80 -13.48
C GLY A 121 -11.55 25.51 -14.37
N GLU A 122 -10.49 24.92 -13.83
CA GLU A 122 -9.35 24.48 -14.64
C GLU A 122 -9.64 23.12 -15.26
N THR A 123 -9.75 23.06 -16.60
CA THR A 123 -9.76 21.79 -17.32
C THR A 123 -8.34 21.25 -17.40
N VAL A 124 -7.96 20.40 -16.44
CA VAL A 124 -6.69 19.68 -16.49
C VAL A 124 -6.87 18.42 -17.34
N PRO A 125 -6.06 18.22 -18.42
CA PRO A 125 -6.24 17.08 -19.34
C PRO A 125 -6.05 15.70 -18.70
N ASP A 126 -5.18 15.60 -17.68
CA ASP A 126 -4.90 14.35 -16.96
C ASP A 126 -4.56 14.62 -15.49
N LEU A 127 -5.43 14.13 -14.59
CA LEU A 127 -5.26 14.27 -13.14
C LEU A 127 -4.25 13.28 -12.54
N TYR A 128 -3.80 12.29 -13.32
CA TYR A 128 -2.75 11.35 -12.95
C TYR A 128 -1.36 11.75 -13.47
N ASP A 129 -1.23 12.92 -14.10
CA ASP A 129 0.05 13.41 -14.57
C ASP A 129 1.07 13.45 -13.40
N PRO A 130 2.23 12.80 -13.52
CA PRO A 130 3.12 12.68 -12.36
C PRO A 130 3.82 13.99 -11.98
N GLN A 131 3.84 15.02 -12.84
CA GLN A 131 4.30 16.36 -12.42
C GLN A 131 3.23 17.09 -11.63
N LEU A 132 1.98 17.01 -12.08
CA LEU A 132 0.83 17.57 -11.39
C LEU A 132 0.69 16.98 -9.98
N VAL A 133 0.61 15.66 -9.89
CA VAL A 133 0.43 14.96 -8.62
C VAL A 133 1.55 15.28 -7.65
N ARG A 134 2.80 15.41 -8.11
CA ARG A 134 3.92 15.78 -7.21
C ARG A 134 3.81 17.15 -6.60
N ARG A 135 3.16 18.09 -7.29
CA ARG A 135 2.90 19.45 -6.81
C ARG A 135 1.74 19.49 -5.82
N ALA A 136 0.90 18.45 -5.79
CA ALA A 136 -0.22 18.37 -4.86
C ALA A 136 0.27 18.26 -3.41
N PRO A 137 -0.52 18.76 -2.43
CA PRO A 137 -0.32 18.53 -1.01
C PRO A 137 -0.05 17.06 -0.70
N ARG A 138 0.75 16.81 0.35
CA ARG A 138 1.17 15.45 0.72
C ARG A 138 -0.05 14.55 0.96
N GLU A 139 -1.09 15.09 1.58
CA GLU A 139 -2.34 14.41 1.90
C GLU A 139 -3.00 13.87 0.63
N ILE A 140 -3.06 14.65 -0.45
CA ILE A 140 -3.64 14.23 -1.74
C ILE A 140 -2.78 13.16 -2.40
N ARG A 141 -1.45 13.31 -2.36
CA ARG A 141 -0.53 12.29 -2.88
C ARG A 141 -0.66 10.97 -2.12
N HIS A 142 -0.92 11.03 -0.81
CA HIS A 142 -1.17 9.87 0.03
C HIS A 142 -2.43 9.10 -0.40
N LEU A 143 -3.49 9.80 -0.79
CA LEU A 143 -4.71 9.15 -1.31
C LEU A 143 -4.41 8.31 -2.54
N LEU A 144 -3.65 8.84 -3.50
CA LEU A 144 -3.24 8.08 -4.69
C LEU A 144 -2.31 6.93 -4.34
N ALA A 145 -1.38 7.14 -3.39
CA ALA A 145 -0.48 6.09 -2.93
C ALA A 145 -1.26 4.90 -2.35
N ASN A 146 -2.21 5.17 -1.47
CA ASN A 146 -3.07 4.15 -0.88
C ASN A 146 -3.95 3.45 -1.93
N ALA A 147 -4.50 4.19 -2.91
CA ALA A 147 -5.25 3.57 -4.01
C ALA A 147 -4.38 2.60 -4.83
N LEU A 148 -3.15 3.00 -5.16
CA LEU A 148 -2.22 2.15 -5.89
C LEU A 148 -1.77 0.94 -5.06
N ALA A 149 -1.53 1.12 -3.77
CA ALA A 149 -1.17 0.05 -2.84
C ALA A 149 -2.30 -0.97 -2.71
N GLU A 150 -3.55 -0.51 -2.60
CA GLU A 150 -4.74 -1.35 -2.57
C GLU A 150 -4.88 -2.22 -3.83
N GLU A 151 -4.76 -1.62 -5.01
CA GLU A 151 -4.80 -2.36 -6.27
C GLU A 151 -3.65 -3.35 -6.39
N ALA A 152 -2.48 -2.98 -5.90
CA ALA A 152 -1.31 -3.85 -5.87
C ALA A 152 -1.55 -5.05 -4.95
N THR A 153 -2.15 -4.84 -3.78
CA THR A 153 -2.57 -5.91 -2.87
C THR A 153 -3.61 -6.81 -3.54
N ALA A 154 -4.62 -6.26 -4.22
CA ALA A 154 -5.61 -7.03 -4.96
C ALA A 154 -4.98 -7.91 -6.06
N ARG A 155 -3.98 -7.38 -6.79
CA ARG A 155 -3.20 -8.17 -7.76
C ARG A 155 -2.51 -9.36 -7.10
N GLN A 156 -1.93 -9.21 -5.91
CA GLN A 156 -1.33 -10.32 -5.17
C GLN A 156 -2.39 -11.34 -4.72
N LEU A 157 -3.54 -10.87 -4.22
CA LEU A 157 -4.64 -11.73 -3.80
C LEU A 157 -5.24 -12.54 -4.96
N SER A 158 -5.25 -12.01 -6.18
CA SER A 158 -5.74 -12.74 -7.37
C SER A 158 -4.94 -14.00 -7.70
N THR A 159 -3.71 -14.12 -7.16
CA THR A 159 -2.85 -15.32 -7.31
C THR A 159 -3.23 -16.46 -6.34
N LEU A 160 -4.18 -16.22 -5.43
CA LEU A 160 -4.68 -17.24 -4.53
C LEU A 160 -5.56 -18.24 -5.28
N GLY A 161 -5.51 -19.50 -4.86
CA GLY A 161 -6.28 -20.58 -5.48
C GLY A 161 -7.75 -20.58 -5.05
N ILE A 162 -8.52 -21.51 -5.62
CA ILE A 162 -9.97 -21.70 -5.38
C ILE A 162 -10.41 -21.86 -3.92
N GLY A 163 -9.49 -22.18 -3.01
CA GLY A 163 -9.76 -22.28 -1.58
C GLY A 163 -10.09 -20.93 -0.93
N PHE A 164 -9.82 -19.82 -1.63
CA PHE A 164 -9.99 -18.46 -1.11
C PHE A 164 -11.23 -17.77 -1.68
N THR A 165 -11.81 -16.90 -0.87
CA THR A 165 -12.89 -15.98 -1.25
C THR A 165 -12.51 -14.59 -0.77
N ILE A 166 -12.57 -13.61 -1.66
CA ILE A 166 -12.07 -12.26 -1.45
C ILE A 166 -13.22 -11.28 -1.68
N TRP A 167 -13.37 -10.32 -0.77
CA TRP A 167 -14.26 -9.17 -0.94
C TRP A 167 -13.41 -7.91 -0.87
N HIS A 168 -13.44 -7.10 -1.93
CA HIS A 168 -12.76 -5.82 -2.02
C HIS A 168 -13.69 -4.68 -1.61
N ASP A 169 -13.14 -3.56 -1.13
CA ASP A 169 -13.86 -2.33 -0.80
C ASP A 169 -15.07 -2.57 0.12
N VAL A 170 -14.85 -3.29 1.22
CA VAL A 170 -15.93 -3.67 2.15
C VAL A 170 -16.32 -2.47 3.01
N ALA A 171 -17.56 -1.99 2.82
CA ALA A 171 -18.14 -0.88 3.56
C ALA A 171 -18.23 -1.18 5.07
N THR A 172 -17.98 -0.16 5.89
CA THR A 172 -18.09 -0.23 7.35
C THR A 172 -18.87 0.95 7.89
N ASP A 173 -19.68 0.70 8.92
CA ASP A 173 -20.41 1.77 9.63
C ASP A 173 -19.55 2.40 10.74
N ALA A 174 -18.27 2.05 10.80
CA ALA A 174 -17.32 2.64 11.72
C ALA A 174 -16.92 4.04 11.23
N ALA A 175 -17.68 5.05 11.63
CA ALA A 175 -17.30 6.45 11.44
C ALA A 175 -16.16 6.81 12.40
N GLY A 176 -14.97 7.06 11.85
CA GLY A 176 -13.83 7.68 12.54
C GLY A 176 -13.48 9.02 11.91
N PRO A 177 -12.69 9.87 12.57
CA PRO A 177 -12.21 11.15 11.99
C PRO A 177 -11.30 10.95 10.77
N GLN A 178 -10.82 9.73 10.54
CA GLN A 178 -9.96 9.35 9.42
C GLN A 178 -10.75 8.45 8.46
N VAL A 179 -11.04 9.00 7.28
CA VAL A 179 -11.56 8.32 6.10
C VAL A 179 -10.46 7.36 5.59
N PRO A 180 -10.73 6.10 5.19
CA PRO A 180 -11.97 5.66 4.55
C PRO A 180 -12.92 4.80 5.42
N PRO A 181 -14.24 4.86 5.15
CA PRO A 181 -15.24 4.06 5.84
C PRO A 181 -15.26 2.60 5.34
N LYS A 182 -14.11 2.06 4.93
CA LYS A 182 -13.99 0.74 4.29
C LYS A 182 -12.82 -0.06 4.84
N ILE A 183 -12.89 -1.37 4.64
CA ILE A 183 -11.73 -2.26 4.69
C ILE A 183 -11.42 -2.62 3.25
N ASP A 184 -10.18 -2.42 2.82
CA ASP A 184 -9.80 -2.66 1.43
C ASP A 184 -10.10 -4.09 1.02
N HIS A 185 -9.69 -5.08 1.83
CA HIS A 185 -9.96 -6.48 1.51
C HIS A 185 -10.36 -7.30 2.74
N VAL A 186 -11.41 -8.11 2.59
CA VAL A 186 -11.73 -9.21 3.49
C VAL A 186 -11.42 -10.51 2.75
N VAL A 187 -10.59 -11.36 3.35
CA VAL A 187 -10.14 -12.61 2.72
C VAL A 187 -10.46 -13.79 3.62
N LEU A 188 -11.23 -14.73 3.09
CA LEU A 188 -11.53 -16.00 3.73
C LEU A 188 -10.79 -17.13 3.02
N GLY A 189 -10.05 -17.94 3.77
CA GLY A 189 -9.38 -19.11 3.25
C GLY A 189 -9.12 -20.18 4.31
N PRO A 190 -8.40 -21.27 3.97
CA PRO A 190 -8.16 -22.39 4.89
C PRO A 190 -7.38 -22.02 6.16
N SER A 191 -6.63 -20.92 6.13
CA SER A 191 -5.86 -20.43 7.26
C SER A 191 -6.65 -19.51 8.20
N GLY A 192 -7.82 -19.00 7.79
CA GLY A 192 -8.65 -18.11 8.59
C GLY A 192 -9.39 -17.04 7.79
N LEU A 193 -9.99 -16.10 8.53
CA LEU A 193 -10.63 -14.90 8.01
C LEU A 193 -9.76 -13.67 8.34
N PHE A 194 -9.41 -12.89 7.32
CA PHE A 194 -8.49 -11.76 7.45
C PHE A 194 -9.16 -10.46 7.01
N ALA A 195 -8.98 -9.39 7.80
CA ALA A 195 -9.22 -8.02 7.36
C ALA A 195 -7.87 -7.41 6.98
N ILE A 196 -7.80 -6.85 5.78
CA ILE A 196 -6.56 -6.35 5.18
C ILE A 196 -6.78 -4.90 4.78
N GLN A 197 -5.86 -4.04 5.19
CA GLN A 197 -5.79 -2.64 4.80
C GLN A 197 -4.43 -2.39 4.15
N SER A 198 -4.42 -1.78 2.98
CA SER A 198 -3.21 -1.39 2.27
C SER A 198 -2.88 0.06 2.61
N GLU A 199 -1.62 0.33 2.92
CA GLU A 199 -1.16 1.66 3.33
C GLU A 199 0.21 1.96 2.73
N ASP A 200 0.39 3.18 2.24
CA ASP A 200 1.65 3.67 1.71
C ASP A 200 1.94 5.09 2.17
N TRP A 201 2.56 5.19 3.36
CA TRP A 201 2.98 6.46 3.94
C TRP A 201 4.19 7.10 3.23
N GLY A 202 4.83 6.40 2.30
CA GLY A 202 6.00 6.85 1.55
C GLY A 202 7.32 6.82 2.32
N ASP A 203 7.28 6.60 3.64
CA ASP A 203 8.41 6.49 4.55
C ASP A 203 8.34 5.19 5.36
N PRO A 204 9.48 4.65 5.83
CA PRO A 204 9.50 3.48 6.69
C PRO A 204 8.70 3.68 7.98
N VAL A 205 7.98 2.62 8.38
CA VAL A 205 7.23 2.56 9.64
C VAL A 205 7.83 1.51 10.57
N LYS A 206 7.65 1.70 11.87
CA LYS A 206 8.08 0.74 12.89
C LYS A 206 6.91 0.32 13.76
N VAL A 207 7.00 -0.86 14.33
CA VAL A 207 6.05 -1.30 15.35
C VAL A 207 6.50 -0.85 16.73
N LYS A 208 5.54 -0.37 17.53
CA LYS A 208 5.73 -0.10 18.96
C LYS A 208 4.44 -0.37 19.72
N ARG A 209 4.50 -1.31 20.68
CA ARG A 209 3.38 -1.66 21.58
C ARG A 209 2.09 -2.03 20.82
N GLY A 210 2.23 -2.82 19.75
CA GLY A 210 1.09 -3.30 18.96
C GLY A 210 0.46 -2.25 18.04
N GLU A 211 1.14 -1.13 17.80
CA GLU A 211 0.73 -0.08 16.88
C GLU A 211 1.88 0.31 15.96
N LEU A 212 1.57 0.95 14.83
CA LEU A 212 2.57 1.52 13.93
C LEU A 212 2.97 2.93 14.36
N ILE A 213 4.26 3.23 14.27
CA ILE A 213 4.83 4.55 14.53
C ILE A 213 5.72 4.96 13.36
N GLY A 214 5.70 6.25 13.05
CA GLY A 214 6.55 6.83 12.01
C GLY A 214 6.25 8.32 11.90
N GLN A 215 7.21 9.08 11.38
CA GLN A 215 7.02 10.53 11.19
C GLN A 215 5.86 10.81 10.21
N ALA A 216 5.74 9.96 9.18
CA ALA A 216 4.74 10.09 8.13
C ALA A 216 3.30 9.75 8.58
N LEU A 217 3.11 9.07 9.72
CA LEU A 217 1.79 8.73 10.25
C LEU A 217 1.09 9.93 10.88
N GLY A 218 1.80 11.02 11.24
CA GLY A 218 1.16 12.22 11.79
C GLY A 218 0.31 12.00 13.05
N GLY A 219 0.51 10.89 13.78
CA GLY A 219 -0.31 10.51 14.96
C GLY A 219 -1.50 9.60 14.66
N GLU A 220 -1.67 9.15 13.40
CA GLU A 220 -2.59 8.08 13.02
C GLU A 220 -2.34 6.80 13.83
N ARG A 221 -3.39 5.98 13.97
CA ARG A 221 -3.34 4.70 14.67
C ARG A 221 -3.89 3.57 13.78
N PRO A 222 -3.16 3.21 12.71
CA PRO A 222 -3.72 2.41 11.63
C PRO A 222 -4.24 1.05 12.09
N MET A 223 -3.55 0.40 13.04
CA MET A 223 -3.99 -0.91 13.54
C MET A 223 -5.23 -0.78 14.43
N HIS A 224 -5.32 0.28 15.24
CA HIS A 224 -6.52 0.59 16.01
C HIS A 224 -7.73 0.85 15.11
N ASP A 225 -7.54 1.61 14.03
CA ASP A 225 -8.60 2.00 13.12
C ASP A 225 -9.09 0.80 12.31
N LEU A 226 -8.17 -0.04 11.81
CA LEU A 226 -8.51 -1.31 11.18
C LEU A 226 -9.28 -2.24 12.14
N ALA A 227 -8.85 -2.37 13.39
CA ALA A 227 -9.55 -3.18 14.37
C ALA A 227 -10.98 -2.68 14.67
N THR A 228 -11.20 -1.37 14.59
CA THR A 228 -12.53 -0.76 14.76
C THR A 228 -13.42 -1.03 13.55
N ARG A 229 -12.90 -0.87 12.33
CA ARG A 229 -13.60 -1.20 11.08
C ARG A 229 -13.94 -2.69 10.99
N ALA A 230 -12.97 -3.56 11.28
CA ALA A 230 -13.16 -5.01 11.31
C ALA A 230 -14.22 -5.45 12.33
N LYS A 231 -14.28 -4.79 13.50
CA LYS A 231 -15.34 -5.05 14.49
C LYS A 231 -16.74 -4.73 13.94
N SER A 232 -16.88 -3.67 13.15
CA SER A 232 -18.16 -3.33 12.51
C SER A 232 -18.63 -4.45 11.56
N VAL A 233 -17.75 -4.90 10.68
CA VAL A 233 -18.03 -5.97 9.72
C VAL A 233 -18.30 -7.30 10.44
N ALA A 234 -17.48 -7.64 11.44
CA ALA A 234 -17.64 -8.85 12.25
C ALA A 234 -19.01 -8.90 12.95
N ARG A 235 -19.48 -7.77 13.47
CA ARG A 235 -20.79 -7.66 14.12
C ARG A 235 -21.94 -7.84 13.13
N ALA A 236 -21.86 -7.18 11.97
CA ALA A 236 -22.89 -7.27 10.94
C ALA A 236 -23.03 -8.71 10.40
N ALA A 237 -21.90 -9.35 10.08
CA ALA A 237 -21.87 -10.71 9.54
C ALA A 237 -21.90 -11.82 10.62
N ARG A 238 -21.79 -11.49 11.92
CA ARG A 238 -21.70 -12.49 13.02
C ARG A 238 -20.54 -13.48 12.79
N VAL A 239 -19.37 -12.96 12.48
CA VAL A 239 -18.13 -13.71 12.24
C VAL A 239 -17.02 -13.23 13.18
N LYS A 240 -15.90 -13.95 13.24
CA LYS A 240 -14.70 -13.54 13.96
C LYS A 240 -13.52 -13.51 13.00
N PHE A 241 -12.80 -12.40 13.00
CA PHE A 241 -11.54 -12.30 12.27
C PHE A 241 -10.46 -13.11 12.98
N THR A 242 -9.71 -13.87 12.20
CA THR A 242 -8.49 -14.57 12.59
C THR A 242 -7.31 -13.60 12.65
N GLY A 243 -7.22 -12.70 11.66
CA GLY A 243 -6.12 -11.75 11.53
C GLY A 243 -6.55 -10.38 11.04
N LEU A 244 -5.84 -9.35 11.52
CA LEU A 244 -5.91 -7.97 11.03
C LEU A 244 -4.54 -7.62 10.47
N VAL A 245 -4.48 -7.27 9.20
CA VAL A 245 -3.21 -7.13 8.48
C VAL A 245 -3.13 -5.75 7.85
N ILE A 246 -2.07 -5.02 8.17
CA ILE A 246 -1.65 -3.86 7.41
C ILE A 246 -0.65 -4.33 6.36
N VAL A 247 -0.89 -3.99 5.10
CA VAL A 247 -0.01 -4.31 3.98
C VAL A 247 0.67 -3.04 3.52
N VAL A 248 2.00 -3.09 3.41
CA VAL A 248 2.83 -1.98 2.93
C VAL A 248 3.58 -2.36 1.66
N PRO A 249 3.93 -1.39 0.79
CA PRO A 249 4.82 -1.64 -0.33
C PRO A 249 6.14 -2.28 0.10
N ASP A 250 6.73 -3.09 -0.79
CA ASP A 250 8.05 -3.67 -0.56
C ASP A 250 9.11 -2.57 -0.50
N GLY A 251 10.00 -2.55 0.51
CA GLY A 251 10.93 -1.42 0.58
C GLY A 251 11.92 -1.32 1.74
N ALA A 252 11.99 -2.25 2.70
CA ALA A 252 12.97 -2.18 3.80
C ALA A 252 13.70 -3.51 4.06
N PRO A 253 14.99 -3.52 4.49
CA PRO A 253 15.80 -4.75 4.53
C PRO A 253 15.56 -5.67 5.72
N ALA A 254 14.57 -5.41 6.59
CA ALA A 254 14.38 -6.22 7.78
C ALA A 254 12.90 -6.30 8.17
N GLN A 255 12.41 -7.55 8.17
CA GLN A 255 11.10 -8.06 8.64
C GLN A 255 10.00 -8.13 7.57
N SER A 256 10.01 -9.25 6.84
CA SER A 256 9.02 -9.69 5.84
C SER A 256 7.60 -9.95 6.38
N LEU A 257 7.46 -10.02 7.70
CA LEU A 257 6.22 -10.16 8.45
C LEU A 257 6.57 -9.78 9.90
N GLU A 258 5.88 -8.81 10.47
CA GLU A 258 5.99 -8.47 11.89
C GLU A 258 4.63 -8.70 12.58
N VAL A 259 4.61 -9.50 13.65
CA VAL A 259 3.40 -9.74 14.44
C VAL A 259 3.34 -8.74 15.59
N LEU A 260 2.29 -7.92 15.60
CA LEU A 260 2.10 -6.81 16.52
C LEU A 260 1.44 -7.23 17.84
N GLY A 261 0.86 -8.43 17.89
CA GLY A 261 0.11 -8.95 19.03
C GLY A 261 -1.33 -9.28 18.66
N HIS A 262 -2.27 -8.84 19.49
CA HIS A 262 -3.69 -9.13 19.32
C HIS A 262 -4.55 -7.89 19.49
N ALA A 263 -5.58 -7.74 18.67
CA ALA A 263 -6.62 -6.74 18.83
C ALA A 263 -7.98 -7.38 18.57
N ARG A 264 -8.94 -7.15 19.48
CA ARG A 264 -10.31 -7.69 19.38
C ARG A 264 -10.39 -9.21 19.18
N GLY A 265 -9.39 -9.96 19.65
CA GLY A 265 -9.32 -11.42 19.52
C GLY A 265 -8.70 -11.93 18.21
N ALA A 266 -8.25 -11.04 17.32
CA ALA A 266 -7.54 -11.38 16.10
C ALA A 266 -6.04 -11.05 16.24
N VAL A 267 -5.19 -11.83 15.57
CA VAL A 267 -3.74 -11.53 15.50
C VAL A 267 -3.53 -10.33 14.60
N THR A 268 -2.74 -9.36 15.05
CA THR A 268 -2.41 -8.15 14.28
C THR A 268 -1.04 -8.27 13.65
N ALA A 269 -0.89 -7.93 12.38
CA ALA A 269 0.39 -8.05 11.66
C ALA A 269 0.62 -6.91 10.66
N LEU A 270 1.89 -6.61 10.43
CA LEU A 270 2.40 -5.77 9.33
C LEU A 270 3.09 -6.70 8.33
N VAL A 271 2.73 -6.58 7.05
CA VAL A 271 3.17 -7.50 5.99
C VAL A 271 3.59 -6.73 4.76
N GLU A 272 4.73 -7.09 4.18
CA GLU A 272 5.12 -6.59 2.86
C GLU A 272 4.25 -7.22 1.77
N GLN A 273 3.90 -6.43 0.77
CA GLN A 273 2.97 -6.81 -0.29
C GLN A 273 3.35 -8.14 -0.98
N SER A 274 4.63 -8.36 -1.28
CA SER A 274 5.13 -9.59 -1.93
C SER A 274 4.97 -10.85 -1.07
N ARG A 275 4.81 -10.71 0.25
CA ARG A 275 4.73 -11.82 1.21
C ARG A 275 3.30 -12.21 1.54
N LEU A 276 2.34 -11.32 1.29
CA LEU A 276 0.95 -11.52 1.65
C LEU A 276 0.36 -12.87 1.18
N PRO A 277 0.55 -13.33 -0.08
CA PRO A 277 -0.01 -14.61 -0.50
C PRO A 277 0.56 -15.81 0.28
N GLY A 278 1.84 -15.75 0.68
CA GLY A 278 2.45 -16.78 1.53
C GLY A 278 1.82 -16.78 2.92
N VAL A 279 1.75 -15.60 3.56
CA VAL A 279 1.13 -15.41 4.88
C VAL A 279 -0.32 -15.89 4.92
N LEU A 280 -1.10 -15.62 3.86
CA LEU A 280 -2.49 -16.06 3.80
C LEU A 280 -2.63 -17.58 3.56
N ARG A 281 -1.67 -18.24 2.93
CA ARG A 281 -1.68 -19.72 2.81
C ARG A 281 -1.24 -20.38 4.12
N ASP A 282 -0.18 -19.86 4.71
CA ASP A 282 0.46 -20.43 5.89
C ASP A 282 -0.26 -20.05 7.18
N GLY A 283 -1.01 -18.95 7.19
CA GLY A 283 -1.63 -18.39 8.39
C GLY A 283 -0.67 -17.51 9.20
N LEU A 284 -1.24 -16.66 10.05
CA LEU A 284 -0.44 -15.82 10.96
C LEU A 284 0.05 -16.64 12.16
N PRO A 285 1.31 -16.46 12.61
CA PRO A 285 1.79 -17.07 13.84
C PRO A 285 0.89 -16.73 15.03
N GLY A 286 0.47 -17.74 15.78
CA GLY A 286 -0.42 -17.59 16.94
C GLY A 286 -1.91 -17.44 16.62
N ALA A 287 -2.29 -17.40 15.33
CA ALA A 287 -3.69 -17.28 14.94
C ALA A 287 -4.38 -18.66 14.88
N ALA A 288 -5.66 -18.68 15.27
CA ALA A 288 -6.47 -19.90 15.20
C ALA A 288 -6.81 -20.26 13.75
N ARG A 289 -6.73 -21.55 13.41
CA ARG A 289 -7.17 -22.07 12.10
C ARG A 289 -8.68 -22.19 12.07
N ILE A 290 -9.26 -21.90 10.92
CA ILE A 290 -10.67 -22.18 10.63
C ILE A 290 -10.81 -23.63 10.14
N ASN A 291 -11.81 -24.36 10.62
CA ASN A 291 -12.08 -25.70 10.10
C ASN A 291 -13.01 -25.65 8.86
N GLY A 292 -13.17 -26.79 8.19
CA GLY A 292 -13.94 -26.87 6.94
C GLY A 292 -15.40 -26.43 7.07
N THR A 293 -16.11 -26.89 8.09
CA THR A 293 -17.54 -26.54 8.32
C THR A 293 -17.69 -25.06 8.64
N GLU A 294 -16.84 -24.54 9.53
CA GLU A 294 -16.82 -23.14 9.92
C GLU A 294 -16.53 -22.23 8.71
N LEU A 295 -15.66 -22.66 7.79
CA LEU A 295 -15.35 -21.91 6.57
C LEU A 295 -16.60 -21.70 5.69
N PHE A 296 -17.43 -22.72 5.52
CA PHE A 296 -18.67 -22.59 4.72
C PHE A 296 -19.67 -21.66 5.41
N GLU A 297 -19.87 -21.79 6.72
CA GLU A 297 -20.77 -20.90 7.46
C GLU A 297 -20.32 -19.44 7.41
N VAL A 298 -19.03 -19.19 7.63
CA VAL A 298 -18.45 -17.84 7.57
C VAL A 298 -18.60 -17.25 6.17
N ARG A 299 -18.37 -18.05 5.11
CA ARG A 299 -18.56 -17.60 3.73
C ARG A 299 -20.00 -17.16 3.48
N THR A 300 -20.98 -17.98 3.84
CA THR A 300 -22.41 -17.67 3.64
C THR A 300 -22.79 -16.37 4.35
N ARG A 301 -22.40 -16.24 5.63
CA ARG A 301 -22.70 -15.03 6.41
C ARG A 301 -22.07 -13.77 5.84
N LEU A 302 -20.82 -13.85 5.37
CA LEU A 302 -20.15 -12.72 4.71
C LEU A 302 -20.85 -12.37 3.39
N GLN A 303 -21.24 -13.36 2.60
CA GLN A 303 -21.91 -13.12 1.32
C GLN A 303 -23.28 -12.44 1.47
N GLU A 304 -23.97 -12.66 2.59
CA GLU A 304 -25.24 -11.99 2.91
C GLU A 304 -25.06 -10.59 3.51
N ALA A 305 -23.97 -10.35 4.25
CA ALA A 305 -23.80 -9.14 5.07
C ALA A 305 -22.83 -8.10 4.48
N VAL A 306 -21.88 -8.50 3.62
CA VAL A 306 -20.90 -7.59 3.03
C VAL A 306 -21.59 -6.64 2.06
N ARG A 307 -21.27 -5.35 2.19
CA ARG A 307 -21.61 -4.29 1.25
C ARG A 307 -20.31 -3.74 0.67
N HIS A 308 -20.34 -3.37 -0.59
CA HIS A 308 -19.20 -2.74 -1.28
C HIS A 308 -19.42 -1.22 -1.35
N VAL A 309 -18.35 -0.44 -1.29
CA VAL A 309 -18.36 1.01 -1.60
C VAL A 309 -18.01 1.29 -3.05
#